data_AF-A0A399XUL3-F1
#
_entry.id   AF-A0A399XUL3-F1
#
_cell.length_a   1.000
_cell.length_b   1.000
_cell.length_c   1.000
_cell.angle_alpha   90.00
_cell.angle_beta   90.00
_cell.angle_gamma   90.00
#
_symmetry.space_group_name_H-M   'P 1'
#
loop_
_entity.id
_entity.type
_entity.pdbx_description
1 polymer ?
#
loop_
_entity_poly.entity_id
_entity_poly.type
_entity_poly.pdbx_seq_one_letter_code
_entity_poly.pdbx_strand_id
1 'polypeptide(L)'
;MPDDPRSEGPEVITPDGITSGPEETPPAPEQPEDVRSEVESPAKILRIGSMLKQLLEEARTTELDERARDQLRSLYQRAISELESSLSPDLGEELNQLSLEFPAGDIPTEAELRIAQAQLVGWLEGLFQGIQATLVAQQMAARQQLEGMRGQLEPPHQDRPGTYL
;
A
#
# COMPACT_ATOMS: atom_id res chain seq x y z
N MET A 1 -55.96 -20.30 -4.62
CA MET A 1 -55.75 -20.81 -3.24
C MET A 1 -56.83 -21.84 -2.94
N PRO A 2 -56.53 -22.94 -2.24
CA PRO A 2 -55.71 -23.05 -1.02
C PRO A 2 -54.34 -23.73 -1.28
N ASP A 3 -53.24 -23.32 -0.64
CA ASP A 3 -52.78 -23.45 0.76
C ASP A 3 -52.22 -24.84 1.15
N ASP A 4 -50.92 -24.83 1.46
CA ASP A 4 -50.04 -25.87 2.03
C ASP A 4 -50.48 -26.23 3.48
N PRO A 5 -50.18 -27.41 4.08
CA PRO A 5 -48.85 -27.65 4.68
C PRO A 5 -48.41 -29.13 4.74
N ARG A 6 -47.11 -29.39 4.54
CA ARG A 6 -46.27 -30.24 5.44
C ARG A 6 -44.89 -30.51 4.83
N SER A 7 -43.83 -30.06 5.49
CA SER A 7 -42.79 -30.93 6.05
C SER A 7 -41.86 -30.14 6.95
N GLU A 8 -41.85 -30.55 8.21
CA GLU A 8 -41.07 -30.05 9.33
C GLU A 8 -39.57 -30.31 9.07
N GLY A 9 -38.75 -29.26 9.16
CA GLY A 9 -37.30 -29.40 9.30
C GLY A 9 -36.97 -29.72 10.76
N PRO A 10 -35.99 -30.60 11.05
CA PRO A 10 -35.71 -31.04 12.41
C PRO A 10 -35.07 -29.91 13.22
N GLU A 11 -35.76 -29.55 14.31
CA GLU A 11 -35.25 -28.73 15.41
C GLU A 11 -34.13 -29.51 16.13
N VAL A 12 -32.88 -29.09 15.91
CA VAL A 12 -31.72 -29.63 16.60
C VAL A 12 -31.60 -28.92 17.95
N ILE A 13 -32.17 -29.56 18.96
CA ILE A 13 -31.92 -29.25 20.37
C ILE A 13 -30.51 -29.76 20.70
N THR A 14 -29.57 -28.86 21.01
CA THR A 14 -28.33 -29.21 21.71
C THR A 14 -28.44 -28.77 23.16
N PRO A 15 -28.12 -29.64 24.13
CA PRO A 15 -28.15 -29.28 25.54
C PRO A 15 -26.75 -28.80 25.92
N ASP A 16 -26.53 -27.49 25.94
CA ASP A 16 -25.61 -26.86 26.90
C ASP A 16 -25.83 -25.35 26.87
N GLY A 17 -26.39 -24.85 27.97
CA GLY A 17 -26.61 -23.43 28.17
C GLY A 17 -25.30 -22.71 28.43
N ILE A 18 -24.92 -21.83 27.51
CA ILE A 18 -24.00 -20.73 27.80
C ILE A 18 -24.64 -19.47 27.26
N THR A 19 -24.94 -18.56 28.18
CA THR A 19 -25.55 -17.26 27.92
C THR A 19 -24.61 -16.42 27.06
N SER A 20 -25.03 -16.02 25.85
CA SER A 20 -24.36 -14.96 25.09
C SER A 20 -24.54 -13.63 25.83
N GLY A 21 -23.59 -13.28 26.69
CA GLY A 21 -23.35 -11.87 27.03
C GLY A 21 -22.68 -11.18 25.83
N PRO A 22 -22.81 -9.85 25.68
CA PRO A 22 -22.08 -9.13 24.65
C PRO A 22 -20.59 -9.14 25.07
N GLU A 23 -19.84 -10.09 24.54
CA GLU A 23 -18.39 -10.06 24.57
C GLU A 23 -17.98 -8.94 23.62
N GLU A 24 -17.55 -7.81 24.20
CA GLU A 24 -16.83 -6.78 23.48
C GLU A 24 -15.58 -7.43 22.89
N THR A 25 -15.69 -7.88 21.65
CA THR A 25 -14.55 -8.27 20.83
C THR A 25 -13.60 -7.08 20.80
N PRO A 26 -12.38 -7.18 21.36
CA PRO A 26 -11.40 -6.12 21.21
C PRO A 26 -11.16 -5.94 19.70
N PRO A 27 -11.04 -4.69 19.20
CA PRO A 27 -10.87 -4.45 17.78
C PRO A 27 -9.69 -5.29 17.30
N ALA A 28 -9.95 -6.14 16.31
CA ALA A 28 -8.91 -6.92 15.66
C ALA A 28 -7.81 -5.96 15.19
N PRO A 29 -6.52 -6.32 15.31
CA PRO A 29 -5.45 -5.46 14.86
C PRO A 29 -5.70 -5.16 13.38
N GLU A 30 -5.72 -3.87 13.04
CA GLU A 30 -5.85 -3.38 11.67
C GLU A 30 -4.81 -4.11 10.81
N GLN A 31 -5.30 -5.05 10.01
CA GLN A 31 -4.53 -5.86 9.07
C GLN A 31 -4.09 -4.96 7.89
N PRO A 32 -3.22 -5.42 6.96
CA PRO A 32 -2.41 -4.57 6.05
C PRO A 32 -3.19 -3.87 4.91
N GLU A 33 -4.45 -3.52 5.16
CA GLU A 33 -5.31 -2.70 4.32
C GLU A 33 -4.71 -1.31 4.06
N ASP A 34 -3.96 -0.75 5.03
CA ASP A 34 -3.46 0.63 4.96
C ASP A 34 -2.40 0.85 3.87
N VAL A 35 -1.67 -0.20 3.47
CA VAL A 35 -0.69 -0.11 2.37
C VAL A 35 -1.31 -0.44 1.01
N ARG A 36 -2.42 -1.21 1.02
CA ARG A 36 -3.22 -1.45 -0.18
C ARG A 36 -4.10 -0.26 -0.53
N SER A 37 -4.39 0.61 0.43
CA SER A 37 -5.20 1.82 0.23
C SER A 37 -4.47 2.88 -0.59
N GLU A 38 -3.14 3.00 -0.45
CA GLU A 38 -2.33 4.00 -1.14
C GLU A 38 -2.06 3.65 -2.62
N VAL A 39 -1.92 2.36 -2.94
CA VAL A 39 -1.49 1.92 -4.28
C VAL A 39 -2.34 0.77 -4.80
N GLU A 40 -3.10 1.03 -5.87
CA GLU A 40 -3.95 0.02 -6.52
C GLU A 40 -3.14 -0.99 -7.33
N SER A 41 -2.08 -0.54 -8.02
CA SER A 41 -1.29 -1.38 -8.94
C SER A 41 0.23 -1.22 -8.77
N PRO A 42 0.84 -1.79 -7.70
CA PRO A 42 2.26 -1.59 -7.40
C PRO A 42 3.20 -2.01 -8.54
N ALA A 43 2.91 -3.15 -9.19
CA ALA A 43 3.72 -3.65 -10.30
C ALA A 43 3.71 -2.71 -11.52
N LYS A 44 2.56 -2.05 -11.80
CA LYS A 44 2.44 -1.09 -12.90
C LYS A 44 3.29 0.15 -12.64
N ILE A 45 3.21 0.69 -11.42
CA ILE A 45 4.00 1.86 -11.00
C ILE A 45 5.50 1.56 -11.08
N LEU A 46 5.96 0.41 -10.56
CA LEU A 46 7.37 0.02 -10.61
C LEU A 46 7.90 -0.06 -12.05
N ARG A 47 7.10 -0.61 -12.97
CA ARG A 47 7.45 -0.71 -14.39
C ARG A 47 7.56 0.68 -15.03
N ILE A 48 6.61 1.57 -14.75
CA ILE A 48 6.63 2.95 -15.27
C ILE A 48 7.82 3.72 -14.68
N GLY A 49 8.03 3.64 -13.37
CA GLY A 49 9.15 4.31 -12.70
C GLY A 49 10.51 3.84 -13.22
N SER A 50 10.68 2.53 -13.44
CA SER A 50 11.92 1.98 -14.02
C SER A 50 12.15 2.45 -15.46
N MET A 51 11.09 2.49 -16.27
CA MET A 51 11.15 3.03 -17.63
C MET A 51 11.54 4.51 -17.63
N LEU A 52 10.92 5.33 -16.78
CA LEU A 52 11.23 6.76 -16.67
C LEU A 52 12.68 6.99 -16.21
N LYS A 53 13.17 6.19 -15.26
CA LYS A 53 14.56 6.25 -14.80
C LYS A 53 15.56 5.92 -15.90
N GLN A 54 15.27 4.90 -16.71
CA GLN A 54 16.10 4.56 -17.87
C GLN A 54 16.10 5.68 -18.91
N LEU A 55 14.92 6.23 -19.24
CA LEU A 55 14.82 7.36 -20.19
C LEU A 55 15.54 8.61 -19.70
N LEU A 56 15.48 8.90 -18.39
CA LEU A 56 16.21 10.01 -17.78
C LEU A 56 17.73 9.82 -17.92
N GLU A 57 18.22 8.59 -17.72
CA GLU A 57 19.65 8.30 -17.86
C GLU A 57 20.10 8.43 -19.32
N GLU A 58 19.34 7.87 -20.27
CA GLU A 58 19.60 8.02 -21.70
C GLU A 58 19.60 9.49 -22.14
N ALA A 59 18.64 10.27 -21.62
CA ALA A 59 18.55 11.70 -21.87
C ALA A 59 19.72 12.48 -21.26
N ARG A 60 20.46 11.93 -20.28
CA ARG A 60 21.67 12.58 -19.72
C ARG A 60 22.92 12.29 -20.54
N THR A 61 22.99 11.13 -21.17
CA THR A 61 24.18 10.65 -21.88
C THR A 61 24.13 10.89 -23.38
N THR A 62 22.97 11.24 -23.92
CA THR A 62 22.73 11.40 -25.35
C THR A 62 22.14 12.79 -25.66
N GLU A 63 22.58 13.43 -26.74
CA GLU A 63 21.96 14.66 -27.22
C GLU A 63 20.60 14.37 -27.87
N LEU A 64 19.58 15.13 -27.50
CA LEU A 64 18.22 14.95 -27.99
C LEU A 64 17.86 15.96 -29.08
N ASP A 65 17.46 15.44 -30.24
CA ASP A 65 16.87 16.27 -31.28
C ASP A 65 15.44 16.71 -30.90
N GLU A 66 14.90 17.67 -31.66
CA GLU A 66 13.57 18.23 -31.41
C GLU A 66 12.46 17.17 -31.42
N ARG A 67 12.57 16.19 -32.33
CA ARG A 67 11.61 15.08 -32.43
C ARG A 67 11.67 14.17 -31.21
N ALA A 68 12.85 13.83 -30.72
CA ALA A 68 13.04 13.03 -29.52
C ALA A 68 12.50 13.76 -28.29
N ARG A 69 12.73 15.08 -28.18
CA ARG A 69 12.19 15.90 -27.08
C ARG A 69 10.66 15.91 -27.07
N ASP A 70 10.01 16.06 -28.21
CA ASP A 70 8.54 16.01 -28.28
C ASP A 70 7.96 14.62 -27.94
N GLN A 71 8.66 13.55 -28.34
CA GLN A 71 8.28 12.19 -27.93
C GLN A 71 8.44 11.97 -26.42
N LEU A 72 9.53 12.45 -25.83
CA LEU A 72 9.79 12.39 -24.39
C LEU A 72 8.74 13.18 -23.60
N ARG A 73 8.37 14.38 -24.06
CA ARG A 73 7.26 15.17 -23.50
C ARG A 73 5.95 14.37 -23.50
N SER A 74 5.60 13.79 -24.64
CA SER A 74 4.38 13.01 -24.80
C SER A 74 4.39 11.74 -23.94
N LEU A 75 5.56 11.11 -23.75
CA LEU A 75 5.72 9.94 -22.89
C LEU A 75 5.60 10.33 -21.41
N TYR A 76 6.21 11.44 -20.99
CA TYR A 76 6.09 11.96 -19.62
C TYR A 76 4.63 12.23 -19.25
N GLN A 77 3.89 12.94 -20.09
CA GLN A 77 2.47 13.23 -19.85
C GLN A 77 1.62 11.96 -19.74
N ARG A 78 1.84 10.98 -20.63
CA ARG A 78 1.18 9.67 -20.54
C ARG A 78 1.56 8.92 -19.26
N ALA A 79 2.82 8.98 -18.85
CA ALA A 79 3.27 8.33 -17.63
C ALA A 79 2.57 8.91 -16.40
N ILE A 80 2.37 10.23 -16.32
CA ILE A 80 1.58 10.85 -15.24
C ILE A 80 0.17 10.28 -15.20
N SER A 81 -0.57 10.33 -16.32
CA SER A 81 -1.96 9.82 -16.35
C SER A 81 -2.05 8.33 -16.00
N GLU A 82 -1.07 7.53 -16.45
CA GLU A 82 -1.00 6.10 -16.10
C GLU A 82 -0.67 5.86 -14.62
N LEU A 83 0.12 6.73 -14.00
CA LEU A 83 0.43 6.69 -12.56
C LEU A 83 -0.77 7.14 -11.73
N GLU A 84 -1.42 8.25 -12.08
CA GLU A 84 -2.64 8.75 -11.42
C GLU A 84 -3.72 7.67 -11.35
N SER A 85 -3.94 6.94 -12.46
CA SER A 85 -4.90 5.82 -12.51
C SER A 85 -4.47 4.56 -11.74
N SER A 86 -3.28 4.55 -11.15
CA SER A 86 -2.73 3.41 -10.39
C SER A 86 -2.51 3.72 -8.91
N LEU A 87 -2.73 4.98 -8.52
CA LEU A 87 -2.56 5.52 -7.18
C LEU A 87 -3.93 5.76 -6.55
N SER A 88 -3.95 5.88 -5.23
CA SER A 88 -5.12 6.40 -4.53
C SER A 88 -5.48 7.81 -5.00
N PRO A 89 -6.74 8.27 -4.83
CA PRO A 89 -7.14 9.62 -5.22
C PRO A 89 -6.24 10.71 -4.61
N ASP A 90 -5.90 10.60 -3.32
CA ASP A 90 -5.08 11.58 -2.62
C ASP A 90 -3.66 11.67 -3.20
N LEU A 91 -3.02 10.52 -3.48
CA LEU A 91 -1.69 10.48 -4.10
C LEU A 91 -1.71 10.88 -5.57
N GLY A 92 -2.80 10.60 -6.27
CA GLY A 92 -3.03 11.09 -7.63
C GLY A 92 -3.12 12.62 -7.68
N GLU A 93 -3.86 13.23 -6.76
CA GLU A 93 -3.95 14.69 -6.62
C GLU A 93 -2.60 15.31 -6.24
N GLU A 94 -1.86 14.71 -5.30
CA GLU A 94 -0.51 15.16 -4.95
C GLU A 94 0.43 15.11 -6.15
N LEU A 95 0.44 13.99 -6.89
CA LEU A 95 1.23 13.83 -8.10
C LEU A 95 0.89 14.91 -9.13
N ASN A 96 -0.39 15.21 -9.33
CA ASN A 96 -0.84 16.22 -10.27
C ASN A 96 -0.34 17.62 -9.88
N GLN A 97 -0.48 18.00 -8.60
CA GLN A 97 -0.01 19.30 -8.10
C GLN A 97 1.50 19.50 -8.21
N LEU A 98 2.28 18.43 -8.06
CA LEU A 98 3.73 18.49 -8.16
C LEU A 98 4.23 18.37 -9.61
N SER A 99 3.43 17.83 -10.52
CA SER A 99 3.86 17.58 -11.90
C SER A 99 4.14 18.87 -12.68
N LEU A 100 5.18 18.84 -13.52
CA LEU A 100 5.54 19.99 -14.35
C LEU A 100 4.71 19.98 -15.64
N GLU A 101 3.98 21.07 -15.88
CA GLU A 101 3.23 21.27 -17.12
C GLU A 101 4.13 21.87 -18.21
N PHE A 102 4.03 21.32 -19.42
CA PHE A 102 4.67 21.87 -20.61
C PHE A 102 3.64 22.65 -21.44
N PRO A 103 3.89 23.93 -21.77
CA PRO A 103 2.98 24.73 -22.57
C PRO A 103 2.60 24.07 -23.90
N ALA A 104 1.34 24.21 -24.30
CA ALA A 104 0.88 23.68 -25.57
C ALA A 104 1.51 24.46 -26.74
N GLY A 105 2.14 23.73 -27.67
CA GLY A 105 2.73 24.30 -28.89
C GLY A 105 4.25 24.51 -28.82
N ASP A 106 4.85 24.41 -27.64
CA ASP A 106 6.30 24.53 -27.45
C ASP A 106 6.93 23.16 -27.12
N ILE A 107 8.08 22.89 -27.74
CA ILE A 107 8.86 21.68 -27.46
C ILE A 107 9.84 22.01 -26.33
N PRO A 108 9.69 21.38 -25.15
CA PRO A 108 10.53 21.67 -24.00
C PRO A 108 11.98 21.37 -24.31
N THR A 109 12.86 22.16 -23.70
CA THR A 109 14.29 21.95 -23.73
C THR A 109 14.65 20.62 -23.08
N GLU A 110 15.82 20.10 -23.44
CA GLU A 110 16.34 18.88 -22.84
C GLU A 110 16.52 19.02 -21.32
N ALA A 111 16.90 20.20 -20.84
CA ALA A 111 17.02 20.48 -19.41
C ALA A 111 15.66 20.38 -18.69
N GLU A 112 14.61 20.98 -19.26
CA GLU A 112 13.25 20.92 -18.70
C GLU A 112 12.73 19.47 -18.62
N LEU A 113 12.96 18.67 -19.68
CA LEU A 113 12.58 17.25 -19.70
C LEU A 113 13.32 16.44 -18.62
N ARG A 114 14.64 16.65 -18.48
CA ARG A 114 15.45 15.97 -17.45
C ARG A 114 15.00 16.34 -16.04
N ILE A 115 14.66 17.60 -15.79
CA ILE A 115 14.17 18.06 -14.47
C ILE A 115 12.82 17.40 -14.16
N ALA A 116 11.87 17.43 -15.10
CA ALA A 116 10.55 16.84 -14.91
C ALA A 116 10.61 15.33 -14.67
N GLN A 117 11.43 14.61 -15.43
CA GLN A 117 11.63 13.17 -15.22
C GLN A 117 12.35 12.88 -13.90
N ALA A 118 13.38 13.64 -13.53
CA ALA A 118 14.09 13.46 -12.27
C ALA A 118 13.19 13.69 -11.06
N GLN A 119 12.32 14.70 -11.13
CA GLN A 119 11.32 14.95 -10.09
C GLN A 119 10.36 13.76 -9.94
N LEU A 120 9.82 13.26 -11.06
CA LEU A 120 8.88 12.14 -11.03
C LEU A 120 9.54 10.85 -10.51
N VAL A 121 10.76 10.53 -10.96
CA VAL A 121 11.51 9.38 -10.47
C VAL A 121 11.80 9.51 -8.97
N GLY A 122 12.24 10.68 -8.52
CA GLY A 122 12.54 10.93 -7.11
C GLY A 122 11.31 10.84 -6.21
N TRP A 123 10.18 11.39 -6.65
CA TRP A 123 8.91 11.28 -5.92
C TRP A 123 8.45 9.82 -5.81
N LEU A 124 8.50 9.06 -6.91
CA LEU A 124 8.18 7.63 -6.89
C LEU A 124 9.10 6.83 -5.97
N GLU A 125 10.41 7.09 -6.00
CA GLU A 125 11.36 6.44 -5.09
C GLU A 125 11.06 6.77 -3.62
N GLY A 126 10.69 8.02 -3.32
CA GLY A 126 10.25 8.46 -2.00
C GLY A 126 8.97 7.76 -1.53
N LEU A 127 7.95 7.68 -2.40
CA LEU A 127 6.71 6.97 -2.12
C LEU A 127 6.97 5.50 -1.75
N PHE A 128 7.76 4.79 -2.55
CA PHE A 128 8.10 3.40 -2.25
C PHE A 128 8.90 3.25 -0.95
N GLN A 129 9.83 4.16 -0.65
CA GLN A 129 10.55 4.14 0.62
C GLN A 129 9.62 4.38 1.82
N GLY A 130 8.67 5.30 1.71
CA GLY A 130 7.65 5.55 2.73
C GLY A 130 6.81 4.32 3.02
N ILE A 131 6.26 3.70 1.97
CA ILE A 131 5.48 2.45 2.07
C ILE A 131 6.28 1.34 2.76
N GLN A 132 7.54 1.14 2.37
CA GLN A 132 8.40 0.11 2.98
C GLN A 132 8.71 0.44 4.46
N ALA A 133 8.96 1.70 4.79
CA ALA A 133 9.22 2.11 6.17
C ALA A 133 8.00 1.84 7.07
N THR A 134 6.79 2.16 6.60
CA THR A 134 5.53 1.87 7.31
C THR A 134 5.33 0.37 7.50
N LEU A 135 5.52 -0.45 6.44
CA LEU A 135 5.41 -1.90 6.53
C LEU A 135 6.40 -2.50 7.54
N VAL A 136 7.66 -2.04 7.53
CA VAL A 136 8.68 -2.51 8.46
C VAL A 136 8.30 -2.13 9.90
N ALA A 137 7.81 -0.90 10.12
CA ALA A 137 7.37 -0.44 11.44
C ALA A 137 6.19 -1.29 11.96
N GLN A 138 5.20 -1.57 11.12
CA GLN A 138 4.06 -2.43 11.46
C GLN A 138 4.52 -3.85 11.82
N GLN A 139 5.44 -4.44 11.04
CA GLN A 139 6.00 -5.77 11.34
C GLN A 139 6.76 -5.81 12.67
N MET A 140 7.51 -4.75 13.00
CA MET A 140 8.22 -4.65 14.28
C MET A 140 7.26 -4.52 15.46
N ALA A 141 6.22 -3.69 15.34
CA ALA A 141 5.20 -3.53 16.38
C ALA A 141 4.44 -4.84 16.63
N ALA A 142 4.05 -5.54 15.56
CA ALA A 142 3.38 -6.84 15.67
C ALA A 142 4.26 -7.90 16.37
N ARG A 143 5.57 -7.92 16.09
CA ARG A 143 6.51 -8.84 16.78
C ARG A 143 6.60 -8.55 18.28
N GLN A 144 6.71 -7.28 18.67
CA GLN A 144 6.78 -6.88 20.07
C GLN A 144 5.49 -7.22 20.85
N GLN A 145 4.33 -7.06 20.22
CA GLN A 145 3.05 -7.47 20.81
C GLN A 145 3.03 -8.98 21.10
N LEU A 146 3.48 -9.81 20.15
CA LEU A 146 3.54 -11.26 20.33
C LEU A 146 4.53 -11.68 21.42
N GLU A 147 5.68 -11.02 21.52
CA GLU A 147 6.67 -11.26 22.58
C GLU A 147 6.12 -10.87 23.96
N GLY A 148 5.42 -9.74 24.07
CA GLY A 148 4.75 -9.30 25.29
C GLY A 148 3.65 -10.28 25.75
N MET A 149 2.86 -10.81 24.82
CA MET A 149 1.84 -11.83 25.13
C MET A 149 2.46 -13.16 25.59
N ARG A 150 3.58 -13.57 24.98
CA ARG A 150 4.34 -14.76 25.43
C ARG A 150 4.86 -14.60 26.85
N GLY A 151 5.38 -13.41 27.20
CA GLY A 151 5.84 -13.12 28.56
C GLY A 151 4.71 -13.11 29.61
N GLN A 152 3.46 -12.84 29.22
CA GLN A 152 2.30 -12.91 30.14
C GLN A 152 1.73 -14.33 30.30
N LEU A 153 2.01 -15.25 29.37
CA LEU A 153 1.52 -16.64 29.40
C LEU A 153 2.52 -17.62 30.04
N GLU A 154 3.73 -17.18 30.40
CA GLU A 154 4.61 -17.99 31.26
C GLU A 154 4.01 -18.06 32.67
N PRO A 155 3.62 -19.26 33.16
CA PRO A 155 3.04 -19.39 34.49
C PRO A 155 4.07 -19.01 35.54
N PRO A 156 3.69 -18.36 36.66
CA PRO A 156 4.63 -18.11 37.74
C PRO A 156 5.23 -19.45 38.16
N HIS A 157 6.56 -19.53 38.12
CA HIS A 157 7.29 -20.66 38.69
C HIS A 157 6.72 -20.91 40.09
N GLN A 158 6.04 -22.05 40.24
CA GLN A 158 5.71 -22.58 41.56
C GLN A 158 7.04 -22.80 42.26
N ASP A 159 7.43 -21.84 43.10
CA ASP A 159 8.35 -22.08 44.21
C ASP A 159 7.77 -23.28 44.96
N ARG A 160 8.39 -24.45 44.78
CA ARG A 160 8.15 -25.62 45.60
C ARG A 160 8.86 -25.35 46.93
N PRO A 161 8.16 -25.02 48.03
CA PRO A 161 8.82 -24.83 49.31
C PRO A 161 9.42 -26.17 49.73
N GLY A 162 10.73 -26.13 49.98
CA GLY A 162 11.51 -27.27 50.42
C GLY A 162 10.95 -27.89 51.70
N THR A 163 10.90 -29.22 51.66
CA THR A 163 10.93 -30.16 52.78
C THR A 163 11.63 -29.58 54.00
N TYR A 164 10.88 -29.33 55.08
CA TYR A 164 11.45 -29.26 56.42
C TYR A 164 11.09 -30.55 57.17
N LEU A 165 12.15 -31.21 57.64
CA LEU A 165 12.19 -32.36 58.53
C LEU A 165 11.60 -32.02 59.91
#